data_AF-A0A7R9WJ51-F1
#
_entry.id   AF-A0A7R9WJ51-F1
#
_cell.length_a   1.000
_cell.length_b   1.000
_cell.length_c   1.000
_cell.angle_alpha   90.00
_cell.angle_beta   90.00
_cell.angle_gamma   90.00
#
_symmetry.space_group_name_H-M   'P 1'
#
loop_
_entity.id
_entity.type
_entity.pdbx_description
1 polymer ?
#
loop_
_entity_poly.entity_id
_entity_poly.type
_entity_poly.pdbx_seq_one_letter_code
_entity_poly.pdbx_strand_id
1 'polypeptide(L)'
;VVLVMENRSFDHVFGFATSELPGIDGLTGSESNPINPSDPSKGSVSVTDANATYVCSGPPSQAFSVICGDYFGLGAVNCAGPNFPPEQPRNGWVAQNGAKTMPMAPFRPEQLPVKMALAKEFSVMDRYYASFPGPSTPNHLFIHSATAAGC
;
A
#
# COMPACT_ATOMS: atom_id res chain seq x y z
N VAL A 1 -10.24 -20.44 7.34
CA VAL A 1 -9.11 -19.58 7.78
C VAL A 1 -8.87 -18.56 6.68
N VAL A 2 -8.67 -17.29 7.03
CA VAL A 2 -8.34 -16.22 6.08
C VAL A 2 -6.96 -15.69 6.43
N LEU A 3 -6.10 -15.51 5.44
CA LEU A 3 -4.81 -14.84 5.59
C LEU A 3 -4.92 -13.43 5.02
N VAL A 4 -4.46 -12.45 5.80
CA VAL A 4 -4.52 -11.04 5.41
C VAL A 4 -3.10 -10.48 5.46
N MET A 5 -2.78 -9.58 4.52
CA MET A 5 -1.51 -8.88 4.51
C MET A 5 -1.51 -7.77 5.56
N GLU A 6 -0.35 -7.54 6.16
CA GLU A 6 -0.12 -6.43 7.07
C GLU A 6 1.12 -5.65 6.60
N ASN A 7 1.06 -4.31 6.69
CA ASN A 7 2.18 -3.39 6.47
C ASN A 7 2.82 -3.39 5.08
N ARG A 8 2.29 -4.15 4.12
CA ARG A 8 2.72 -4.18 2.72
C ARG A 8 1.49 -4.28 1.81
N SER A 9 1.52 -3.54 0.69
CA SER A 9 0.45 -3.60 -0.32
C SER A 9 0.49 -4.92 -1.09
N PHE A 10 -0.63 -5.23 -1.75
CA PHE A 10 -0.72 -6.35 -2.69
C PHE A 10 0.36 -6.26 -3.76
N ASP A 11 0.49 -5.09 -4.39
CA ASP A 11 1.49 -4.81 -5.42
C ASP A 11 2.91 -5.09 -4.95
N HIS A 12 3.22 -4.79 -3.68
CA HIS A 12 4.54 -5.06 -3.12
C HIS A 12 4.83 -6.56 -2.95
N VAL A 13 3.81 -7.40 -2.78
CA VAL A 13 3.95 -8.84 -2.51
C VAL A 13 3.76 -9.69 -3.77
N PHE A 14 2.77 -9.36 -4.58
CA PHE A 14 2.31 -10.15 -5.74
C PHE A 14 2.28 -9.35 -7.04
N GLY A 15 2.71 -8.07 -7.04
CA GLY A 15 2.62 -7.21 -8.22
C GLY A 15 3.28 -7.81 -9.46
N PHE A 16 4.45 -8.45 -9.32
CA PHE A 16 5.13 -9.11 -10.43
C PHE A 16 4.84 -10.62 -10.56
N ALA A 17 3.74 -11.10 -9.97
CA ALA A 17 3.38 -12.51 -9.99
C ALA A 17 2.40 -12.91 -11.11
N THR A 18 2.10 -12.02 -12.06
CA THR A 18 1.09 -12.25 -13.11
C THR A 18 1.38 -13.45 -14.01
N SER A 19 2.65 -13.83 -14.19
CA SER A 19 3.06 -15.03 -14.93
C SER A 19 2.74 -16.34 -14.18
N GLU A 20 2.67 -16.29 -12.85
CA GLU A 20 2.47 -17.45 -11.97
C GLU A 20 1.06 -17.51 -11.36
N LEU A 21 0.38 -16.37 -11.28
CA LEU A 21 -0.98 -16.18 -10.76
C LEU A 21 -1.81 -15.47 -11.84
N PRO A 22 -2.29 -16.20 -12.87
CA PRO A 22 -3.05 -15.59 -13.95
C PRO A 22 -4.35 -14.99 -13.43
N GLY A 23 -4.65 -13.76 -13.85
CA GLY A 23 -5.91 -13.07 -13.53
C GLY A 23 -5.87 -12.11 -12.35
N ILE A 24 -4.74 -11.98 -11.64
CA ILE A 24 -4.57 -10.93 -10.62
C ILE A 24 -4.41 -9.55 -11.26
N ASP A 25 -4.85 -8.51 -10.55
CA ASP A 25 -4.55 -7.09 -10.80
C ASP A 25 -3.10 -6.79 -10.39
N GLY A 26 -2.15 -7.22 -11.22
CA GLY A 26 -0.72 -7.05 -10.98
C GLY A 26 -0.12 -5.79 -11.62
N LEU A 27 1.20 -5.64 -11.46
CA LEU A 27 1.99 -4.55 -12.01
C LEU A 27 2.50 -4.88 -13.41
N THR A 28 2.52 -3.86 -14.25
CA THR A 28 3.14 -3.87 -15.59
C THR A 28 4.62 -3.51 -15.55
N GLY A 29 5.07 -2.86 -14.48
CA GLY A 29 6.42 -2.30 -14.33
C GLY A 29 6.57 -0.89 -14.93
N SER A 30 5.47 -0.28 -15.39
CA SER A 30 5.45 1.09 -15.91
C SER A 30 4.82 2.09 -14.93
N GLU A 31 4.30 1.60 -13.80
CA GLU A 31 3.65 2.41 -12.79
C GLU A 31 4.65 3.34 -12.08
N SER A 32 4.18 4.51 -11.66
CA SER A 32 4.96 5.44 -10.85
C SER A 32 4.06 6.28 -9.96
N ASN A 33 4.64 6.84 -8.90
CA ASN A 33 3.99 7.78 -8.01
C ASN A 33 4.73 9.13 -8.02
N PRO A 34 4.04 10.28 -8.07
CA PRO A 34 4.69 11.59 -8.12
C PRO A 34 5.48 11.87 -6.83
N ILE A 35 6.65 12.49 -6.96
CA ILE A 35 7.42 12.97 -5.79
C ILE A 35 6.69 14.13 -5.12
N ASN A 36 5.99 14.96 -5.90
CA ASN A 36 5.08 15.98 -5.41
C ASN A 36 3.84 16.04 -6.32
N PRO A 37 2.64 15.69 -5.82
CA PRO A 37 1.41 15.74 -6.61
C PRO A 37 1.05 17.13 -7.14
N SER A 38 1.49 18.20 -6.46
CA SER A 38 1.22 19.59 -6.84
C SER A 38 2.29 20.20 -7.74
N ASP A 39 3.42 19.51 -7.97
CA ASP A 39 4.52 20.01 -8.78
C ASP A 39 5.13 18.90 -9.66
N PRO A 40 4.62 18.73 -10.90
CA PRO A 40 5.12 17.73 -11.84
C PRO A 40 6.61 17.86 -12.18
N SER A 41 7.21 19.06 -12.01
CA SER A 41 8.63 19.27 -12.30
C SER A 41 9.57 18.50 -11.35
N LYS A 42 9.04 18.03 -10.21
CA LYS A 42 9.77 17.19 -9.26
C LYS A 42 9.92 15.74 -9.72
N GLY A 43 9.21 15.34 -10.78
CA GLY A 43 9.24 13.98 -11.29
C GLY A 43 8.48 12.97 -10.43
N SER A 44 8.76 11.69 -10.64
CA SER A 44 8.10 10.57 -9.99
C SER A 44 9.09 9.50 -9.54
N VAL A 45 8.65 8.65 -8.61
CA VAL A 45 9.31 7.40 -8.26
C VAL A 45 8.59 6.28 -9.00
N SER A 46 9.27 5.64 -9.94
CA SER A 46 8.73 4.48 -10.65
C SER A 46 8.78 3.23 -9.78
N VAL A 47 7.85 2.31 -10.06
CA VAL A 47 8.01 0.92 -9.65
C VAL A 47 9.32 0.42 -10.23
N THR A 48 10.14 -0.19 -9.39
CA THR A 48 11.40 -0.78 -9.83
C THR A 48 11.28 -2.28 -9.79
N ASP A 49 11.97 -2.91 -10.72
CA ASP A 49 12.05 -4.36 -10.81
C ASP A 49 13.22 -4.90 -9.96
N ALA A 50 13.84 -4.00 -9.18
CA ALA A 50 14.91 -4.25 -8.23
C ALA A 50 14.36 -5.02 -7.03
N ASN A 51 14.74 -6.30 -6.93
CA ASN A 51 14.37 -7.22 -5.86
C ASN A 51 14.28 -6.53 -4.50
N ALA A 52 13.07 -6.50 -3.94
CA ALA A 52 12.83 -5.88 -2.64
C ALA A 52 13.70 -6.52 -1.55
N THR A 53 14.13 -5.72 -0.56
CA THR A 53 14.82 -6.26 0.61
C THR A 53 13.82 -6.89 1.59
N TYR A 54 14.20 -8.01 2.19
CA TYR A 54 13.37 -8.69 3.19
C TYR A 54 13.16 -7.85 4.45
N VAL A 55 14.22 -7.17 4.90
CA VAL A 55 14.20 -6.27 6.05
C VAL A 55 14.20 -4.83 5.56
N CYS A 56 13.20 -4.07 5.98
CA CYS A 56 13.09 -2.66 5.64
C CYS A 56 13.95 -1.82 6.61
N SER A 57 14.91 -1.07 6.08
CA SER A 57 15.64 -0.06 6.84
C SER A 57 14.90 1.27 6.74
N GLY A 58 14.31 1.71 7.85
CA GLY A 58 13.56 2.97 7.92
C GLY A 58 12.24 2.93 7.14
N PRO A 59 11.23 2.14 7.60
CA PRO A 59 9.95 2.04 6.93
C PRO A 59 9.22 3.39 6.88
N PRO A 60 8.27 3.55 5.94
CA PRO A 60 7.28 4.63 5.96
C PRO A 60 6.60 4.75 7.32
N SER A 61 6.19 5.97 7.67
CA SER A 61 5.47 6.19 8.93
C SER A 61 4.08 5.56 8.85
N GLN A 62 3.67 4.91 9.93
CA GLN A 62 2.30 4.39 10.09
C GLN A 62 1.45 5.29 11.01
N ALA A 63 1.97 6.46 11.38
CA ALA A 63 1.23 7.41 12.19
C ALA A 63 0.02 7.93 11.42
N PHE A 64 -1.13 8.02 12.11
CA PHE A 64 -2.37 8.50 11.52
C PHE A 64 -2.22 9.86 10.80
N SER A 65 -1.47 10.80 11.40
CA SER A 65 -1.20 12.11 10.81
C SER A 65 -0.44 12.07 9.47
N VAL A 66 0.38 11.05 9.24
CA VAL A 66 1.07 10.86 7.96
C VAL A 66 0.13 10.22 6.94
N ILE A 67 -0.59 9.17 7.35
CA ILE A 67 -1.56 8.45 6.52
C ILE A 67 -2.67 9.40 6.02
N CYS A 68 -3.06 10.40 6.83
CA CYS A 68 -3.97 11.45 6.38
C CYS A 68 -3.47 12.09 5.06
N GLY A 69 -2.21 12.51 4.99
CA GLY A 69 -1.69 13.14 3.78
C GLY A 69 -1.48 12.16 2.63
N ASP A 70 -1.26 10.88 2.93
CA ASP A 70 -1.15 9.83 1.91
C ASP A 70 -2.46 9.70 1.12
N TYR A 71 -3.60 9.69 1.83
CA TYR A 71 -4.93 9.47 1.26
C TYR A 71 -5.63 10.76 0.81
N PHE A 72 -5.58 11.82 1.62
CA PHE A 72 -6.33 13.06 1.44
C PHE A 72 -5.51 14.19 0.78
N GLY A 73 -4.25 13.91 0.43
CA GLY A 73 -3.38 14.85 -0.27
C GLY A 73 -2.34 15.51 0.64
N LEU A 74 -1.27 16.00 0.02
CA LEU A 74 -0.09 16.53 0.71
C LEU A 74 -0.47 17.66 1.67
N GLY A 75 -0.01 17.58 2.92
CA GLY A 75 -0.30 18.57 3.96
C GLY A 75 -1.58 18.32 4.76
N ALA A 76 -2.40 17.32 4.39
CA ALA A 76 -3.50 16.89 5.24
C ALA A 76 -2.96 16.21 6.50
N VAL A 77 -3.09 16.87 7.65
CA VAL A 77 -2.57 16.38 8.95
C VAL A 77 -3.68 16.06 9.96
N ASN A 78 -4.91 16.49 9.69
CA ASN A 78 -6.07 16.24 10.53
C ASN A 78 -7.22 15.70 9.68
N CYS A 79 -7.27 14.38 9.55
CA CYS A 79 -8.37 13.66 8.93
C CYS A 79 -9.33 13.07 9.98
N ALA A 80 -9.50 13.75 11.11
CA ALA A 80 -10.49 13.43 12.13
C ALA A 80 -11.51 14.57 12.28
N GLY A 81 -12.76 14.21 12.58
CA GLY A 81 -13.84 15.17 12.86
C GLY A 81 -14.71 15.54 11.65
N PRO A 82 -15.63 16.50 11.81
CA PRO A 82 -16.70 16.77 10.85
C PRO A 82 -16.24 17.44 9.55
N ASN A 83 -15.02 17.99 9.51
CA ASN A 83 -14.47 18.71 8.36
C ASN A 83 -13.50 17.83 7.54
N PHE A 84 -13.82 16.54 7.45
CA PHE A 84 -13.03 15.57 6.71
C PHE A 84 -12.98 15.94 5.21
N PRO A 85 -11.80 15.94 4.55
CA PRO A 85 -11.72 16.19 3.13
C PRO A 85 -12.52 15.13 2.37
N PRO A 86 -13.51 15.51 1.54
CA PRO A 86 -14.30 14.53 0.79
C PRO A 86 -13.47 13.86 -0.31
N GLU A 87 -12.44 14.54 -0.80
CA GLU A 87 -11.58 14.04 -1.86
C GLU A 87 -10.47 13.16 -1.31
N GLN A 88 -10.29 11.99 -1.94
CA GLN A 88 -9.26 11.01 -1.63
C GLN A 88 -8.37 10.80 -2.85
N PRO A 89 -7.51 11.76 -3.20
CA PRO A 89 -6.65 11.65 -4.37
C PRO A 89 -5.65 10.49 -4.26
N ARG A 90 -5.33 10.01 -3.04
CA ARG A 90 -4.43 8.87 -2.78
C ARG A 90 -3.06 8.97 -3.46
N ASN A 91 -2.58 10.19 -3.69
CA ASN A 91 -1.34 10.48 -4.41
C ASN A 91 -0.25 11.07 -3.50
N GLY A 92 -0.54 11.31 -2.21
CA GLY A 92 0.39 11.98 -1.30
C GLY A 92 1.47 11.06 -0.73
N TRP A 93 1.35 9.75 -0.93
CA TRP A 93 2.14 8.74 -0.21
C TRP A 93 3.67 8.91 -0.39
N VAL A 94 4.16 9.05 -1.62
CA VAL A 94 5.60 9.24 -1.91
C VAL A 94 6.10 10.57 -1.33
N ALA A 95 5.32 11.63 -1.49
CA ALA A 95 5.67 12.97 -1.01
C ALA A 95 5.78 13.03 0.52
N GLN A 96 4.79 12.48 1.23
CA GLN A 96 4.73 12.41 2.70
C GLN A 96 5.84 11.56 3.30
N ASN A 97 6.23 10.48 2.61
CA ASN A 97 7.20 9.53 3.10
C ASN A 97 8.63 9.77 2.57
N GLY A 98 8.94 11.02 2.17
CA GLY A 98 10.29 11.47 1.84
C GLY A 98 10.87 10.83 0.57
N ALA A 99 10.01 10.57 -0.43
CA ALA A 99 10.39 9.96 -1.70
C ALA A 99 11.13 8.62 -1.56
N LYS A 100 10.81 7.84 -0.52
CA LYS A 100 11.38 6.50 -0.31
C LYS A 100 11.04 5.58 -1.48
N THR A 101 12.06 5.01 -2.09
CA THR A 101 11.93 4.06 -3.21
C THR A 101 11.59 2.65 -2.75
N MET A 102 11.92 2.29 -1.51
CA MET A 102 11.76 0.92 -1.00
C MET A 102 10.35 0.34 -1.19
N PRO A 103 9.25 1.06 -0.92
CA PRO A 103 7.91 0.51 -1.14
C PRO A 103 7.46 0.51 -2.61
N MET A 104 8.22 1.19 -3.48
CA MET A 104 8.07 1.11 -4.94
C MET A 104 8.93 -0.02 -5.53
N ALA A 105 9.59 -0.83 -4.70
CA ALA A 105 10.35 -2.01 -5.11
C ALA A 105 9.61 -3.27 -4.62
N PRO A 106 8.67 -3.83 -5.39
CA PRO A 106 7.96 -5.06 -5.04
C PRO A 106 8.88 -6.30 -5.02
N PHE A 107 8.47 -7.34 -4.29
CA PHE A 107 9.15 -8.63 -4.32
C PHE A 107 8.91 -9.34 -5.66
N ARG A 108 9.93 -10.09 -6.12
CA ARG A 108 9.74 -11.10 -7.16
C ARG A 108 9.12 -12.37 -6.57
N PRO A 109 8.34 -13.14 -7.36
CA PRO A 109 7.71 -14.37 -6.88
C PRO A 109 8.68 -15.34 -6.19
N GLU A 110 9.91 -15.48 -6.71
CA GLU A 110 10.92 -16.40 -6.20
C GLU A 110 11.46 -15.97 -4.82
N GLN A 111 11.29 -14.70 -4.43
CA GLN A 111 11.66 -14.21 -3.11
C GLN A 111 10.67 -14.63 -2.03
N LEU A 112 9.42 -14.95 -2.41
CA LEU A 112 8.33 -15.25 -1.47
C LEU A 112 7.72 -16.63 -1.73
N PRO A 113 8.53 -17.71 -1.79
CA PRO A 113 8.09 -19.02 -2.26
C PRO A 113 6.91 -19.59 -1.45
N VAL A 114 6.88 -19.36 -0.14
CA VAL A 114 5.79 -19.81 0.72
C VAL A 114 4.49 -19.06 0.42
N LYS A 115 4.55 -17.75 0.20
CA LYS A 115 3.35 -16.95 -0.14
C LYS A 115 2.85 -17.31 -1.53
N MET A 116 3.77 -17.53 -2.48
CA MET A 116 3.43 -17.98 -3.83
C MET A 116 2.79 -19.37 -3.82
N ALA A 117 3.30 -20.31 -3.03
CA ALA A 117 2.67 -21.62 -2.88
C ALA A 117 1.23 -21.49 -2.35
N LEU A 118 1.01 -20.70 -1.30
CA LEU A 118 -0.35 -20.46 -0.79
C LEU A 118 -1.26 -19.78 -1.82
N ALA A 119 -0.76 -18.79 -2.56
CA ALA A 119 -1.54 -18.08 -3.57
C ALA A 119 -1.91 -18.96 -4.78
N LYS A 120 -1.09 -19.98 -5.10
CA LYS A 120 -1.38 -20.95 -6.17
C LYS A 120 -2.39 -22.02 -5.75
N GLU A 121 -2.36 -22.41 -4.48
CA GLU A 121 -3.24 -23.46 -3.95
C GLU A 121 -4.62 -22.95 -3.51
N PHE A 122 -4.76 -21.63 -3.26
CA PHE A 122 -5.97 -21.03 -2.70
C PHE A 122 -6.43 -19.79 -3.47
N SER A 123 -7.65 -19.34 -3.20
CA SER A 123 -8.20 -18.13 -3.81
C SER A 123 -7.50 -16.87 -3.30
N VAL A 124 -7.16 -15.98 -4.24
CA VAL A 124 -6.57 -14.67 -3.96
C VAL A 124 -7.61 -13.57 -4.18
N MET A 125 -7.69 -12.63 -3.23
CA MET A 125 -8.45 -11.39 -3.38
C MET A 125 -7.45 -10.25 -3.63
N ASP A 126 -7.42 -9.75 -4.86
CA ASP A 126 -6.46 -8.74 -5.35
C ASP A 126 -6.99 -7.29 -5.26
N ARG A 127 -8.29 -7.13 -5.03
CA ARG A 127 -8.95 -5.84 -4.79
C ARG A 127 -9.54 -5.74 -3.38
N TYR A 128 -8.79 -6.21 -2.38
CA TYR A 128 -9.13 -6.09 -0.96
C TYR A 128 -8.49 -4.83 -0.37
N TYR A 129 -9.32 -3.88 0.06
CA TYR A 129 -8.88 -2.58 0.58
C TYR A 129 -9.06 -2.48 2.10
N ALA A 130 -8.21 -1.68 2.74
CA ALA A 130 -8.36 -1.33 4.15
C ALA A 130 -9.72 -0.67 4.40
N SER A 131 -10.41 -1.07 5.47
CA SER A 131 -11.70 -0.48 5.85
C SER A 131 -11.54 0.94 6.40
N PHE A 132 -10.37 1.25 6.96
CA PHE A 132 -10.02 2.56 7.47
C PHE A 132 -8.64 2.98 6.95
N PRO A 133 -8.49 4.20 6.38
CA PRO A 133 -7.20 4.73 5.95
C PRO A 133 -6.37 5.15 7.17
N GLY A 134 -5.78 4.17 7.84
CA GLY A 134 -5.07 4.37 9.10
C GLY A 134 -4.27 3.15 9.55
N PRO A 135 -3.83 3.14 10.82
CA PRO A 135 -2.90 2.13 11.33
C PRO A 135 -3.53 0.72 11.43
N SER A 136 -2.73 -0.27 11.86
CA SER A 136 -3.16 -1.67 11.97
C SER A 136 -4.38 -1.87 12.86
N THR A 137 -4.45 -1.22 14.02
CA THR A 137 -5.47 -1.54 15.05
C THR A 137 -6.92 -1.40 14.56
N PRO A 138 -7.36 -0.28 13.95
CA PRO A 138 -8.71 -0.19 13.38
C PRO A 138 -8.99 -1.29 12.34
N ASN A 139 -8.05 -1.54 11.43
CA ASN A 139 -8.23 -2.52 10.36
C ASN A 139 -8.30 -3.97 10.89
N HIS A 140 -7.55 -4.29 11.95
CA HIS A 140 -7.67 -5.59 12.63
C HIS A 140 -9.05 -5.76 13.28
N LEU A 141 -9.59 -4.70 13.90
CA LEU A 141 -10.95 -4.73 14.46
C LEU A 141 -12.02 -4.89 13.39
N PHE A 142 -11.87 -4.22 12.24
CA PHE A 142 -12.79 -4.37 11.10
C PHE A 142 -12.83 -5.81 10.58
N ILE A 143 -11.69 -6.48 10.47
CA ILE A 143 -11.62 -7.89 10.04
C ILE A 143 -12.42 -8.79 11.00
N HIS A 144 -12.38 -8.53 12.30
CA HIS A 144 -13.03 -9.37 13.31
C HIS A 144 -14.49 -9.01 13.61
N SER A 145 -14.86 -7.74 13.48
CA SER A 145 -16.13 -7.23 13.99
C SER A 145 -16.91 -6.35 13.02
N ALA A 146 -16.40 -6.16 11.80
CA ALA A 146 -16.96 -5.28 10.77
C ALA A 146 -17.11 -3.79 11.21
N THR A 147 -16.51 -3.42 12.33
CA THR A 147 -16.45 -2.05 12.85
C THR A 147 -15.18 -1.87 13.69
N ALA A 148 -14.76 -0.62 13.90
CA ALA A 148 -13.74 -0.25 14.87
C ALA A 148 -14.34 0.62 15.99
N ALA A 149 -15.54 0.26 16.46
CA ALA A 149 -16.29 1.00 17.50
C ALA A 149 -16.63 2.47 17.14
N GLY A 150 -16.68 2.81 15.85
CA GLY A 150 -17.07 4.14 15.37
C GLY A 150 -16.00 5.23 15.52
N CYS A 151 -14.72 4.86 15.53
CA CYS A 151 -13.60 5.81 15.45
C CYS A 151 -13.68 6.72 14.22
#